data_AF-A0A8J5EL95-F1
#
_entry.id   AF-A0A8J5EL95-F1
#
_cell.length_a   1.000
_cell.length_b   1.000
_cell.length_c   1.000
_cell.angle_alpha   90.00
_cell.angle_beta   90.00
_cell.angle_gamma   90.00
#
_symmetry.space_group_name_H-M   'P 1'
#
loop_
_entity.id
_entity.type
_entity.pdbx_description
1 polymer ?
#
loop_
_entity_poly.entity_id
_entity_poly.type
_entity_poly.pdbx_seq_one_letter_code
_entity_poly.pdbx_strand_id
1 'polypeptide(L)'
;MPPAKATKTASEVASTPSANRGGPRKVPTAASVAAQLKEKERADKEREMLEKQQQLNQPPATMTAGEAMNFDTLPLESLRKYKSLHKLQAPSALTLNGYLLSGPMGKKTWSYKHRTRVNKPELASAAKKHFMAQPVRESEIIVDFVYAVKNHDKAFKLQFNP
;
A
#
# COMPACT_ATOMS: atom_id res chain seq x y z
N MET A 1 -31.79 -40.58 -9.09
CA MET A 1 -33.11 -39.92 -9.20
C MET A 1 -32.93 -38.41 -9.03
N PRO A 2 -33.40 -37.58 -9.97
CA PRO A 2 -33.57 -36.12 -9.84
C PRO A 2 -35.02 -35.79 -9.32
N PRO A 3 -35.57 -34.56 -9.43
CA PRO A 3 -35.31 -33.30 -8.67
C PRO A 3 -36.62 -32.60 -8.15
N ALA A 4 -36.55 -31.48 -7.40
CA ALA A 4 -37.52 -30.33 -7.42
C ALA A 4 -37.23 -29.32 -6.27
N LYS A 5 -36.84 -28.06 -6.55
CA LYS A 5 -37.67 -26.84 -6.77
C LYS A 5 -38.41 -26.32 -5.52
N ALA A 6 -38.01 -25.13 -5.05
CA ALA A 6 -38.90 -24.17 -4.42
C ALA A 6 -38.51 -22.73 -4.83
N THR A 7 -39.04 -22.31 -5.97
CA THR A 7 -39.28 -20.91 -6.33
C THR A 7 -40.43 -20.36 -5.48
N LYS A 8 -40.26 -19.18 -4.88
CA LYS A 8 -41.37 -18.26 -4.61
C LYS A 8 -40.89 -16.81 -4.77
N THR A 9 -40.98 -16.35 -6.00
CA THR A 9 -41.38 -14.98 -6.34
C THR A 9 -42.88 -14.85 -6.09
N ALA A 10 -43.27 -13.84 -5.31
CA ALA A 10 -44.56 -13.15 -5.38
C ALA A 10 -44.21 -11.67 -5.10
N SER A 11 -44.40 -10.75 -6.05
CA SER A 11 -45.69 -10.11 -6.36
C SER A 11 -46.24 -9.44 -5.09
N GLU A 12 -46.59 -8.16 -5.04
CA GLU A 12 -47.13 -7.32 -6.10
C GLU A 12 -47.16 -5.88 -5.61
N VAL A 13 -46.98 -4.97 -6.55
CA VAL A 13 -47.21 -3.53 -6.42
C VAL A 13 -48.73 -3.33 -6.45
N ALA A 14 -49.30 -2.75 -5.39
CA ALA A 14 -50.65 -2.19 -5.45
C ALA A 14 -50.79 -1.03 -4.45
N SER A 15 -50.55 0.18 -4.94
CA SER A 15 -51.01 1.40 -4.29
C SER A 15 -52.52 1.51 -4.45
N THR A 16 -53.24 1.57 -3.33
CA THR A 16 -54.63 2.04 -3.29
C THR A 16 -54.75 3.13 -2.22
N PRO A 17 -55.16 4.37 -2.54
CA PRO A 17 -55.53 5.34 -1.53
C PRO A 17 -57.00 5.10 -1.16
N SER A 18 -57.24 4.41 -0.05
CA SER A 18 -58.59 4.27 0.51
C SER A 18 -58.88 5.44 1.44
N ALA A 19 -59.84 6.26 1.03
CA ALA A 19 -60.38 7.34 1.81
C ALA A 19 -61.29 6.82 2.94
N ASN A 20 -61.32 7.62 4.00
CA ASN A 20 -62.44 7.82 4.93
C ASN A 20 -62.50 6.93 6.19
N ARG A 21 -62.22 7.52 7.36
CA ARG A 21 -63.25 7.86 8.36
C ARG A 21 -62.64 8.47 9.62
N GLY A 22 -63.34 9.47 10.15
CA GLY A 22 -62.90 10.30 11.26
C GLY A 22 -62.67 9.53 12.56
N GLY A 23 -61.52 9.77 13.16
CA GLY A 23 -61.26 9.62 14.58
C GLY A 23 -60.81 10.98 15.12
N PRO A 24 -61.15 11.34 16.36
CA PRO A 24 -60.90 12.69 16.87
C PRO A 24 -59.39 12.96 16.85
N ARG A 25 -58.96 14.00 16.12
CA ARG A 25 -57.63 14.59 16.26
C ARG A 25 -57.51 15.06 17.71
N LYS A 26 -56.93 14.24 18.58
CA LYS A 26 -56.33 14.73 19.82
C LYS A 26 -55.22 15.68 19.40
N VAL A 27 -55.48 16.97 19.54
CA VAL A 27 -54.45 18.00 19.47
C VAL A 27 -53.32 17.60 20.42
N PRO A 28 -52.05 17.60 19.98
CA PRO A 28 -50.95 17.35 20.88
C PRO A 28 -50.96 18.44 21.93
N THR A 29 -51.24 18.08 23.18
CA THR A 29 -51.07 18.98 24.31
C THR A 29 -49.60 19.40 24.36
N ALA A 30 -49.31 20.65 24.74
CA ALA A 30 -47.94 21.18 24.77
C ALA A 30 -46.94 20.29 25.54
N ALA A 31 -47.42 19.46 26.47
CA ALA A 31 -46.65 18.44 27.18
C ALA A 31 -46.10 17.31 26.28
N SER A 32 -46.81 16.89 25.22
CA SER A 32 -46.34 15.84 24.30
C SER A 32 -45.26 16.36 23.35
N VAL A 33 -45.34 17.64 22.95
CA VAL A 33 -44.30 18.29 22.13
C VAL A 33 -43.02 18.48 22.95
N ALA A 34 -43.16 18.88 24.22
CA ALA A 34 -42.01 19.00 25.15
C ALA A 34 -41.36 17.63 25.46
N ALA A 35 -42.15 16.55 25.53
CA ALA A 35 -41.62 15.19 25.68
C ALA A 35 -40.88 14.72 24.41
N GLN A 36 -41.43 14.98 23.23
CA GLN A 36 -40.80 14.66 21.95
C GLN A 36 -39.50 15.45 21.71
N LEU A 37 -39.42 16.70 22.17
CA LEU A 37 -38.18 17.49 22.08
C LEU A 37 -37.07 16.92 22.98
N LYS A 38 -37.40 16.53 24.21
CA LYS A 38 -36.44 15.87 25.12
C LYS A 38 -35.99 14.49 24.63
N GLU A 39 -36.86 13.75 23.95
CA GLU A 39 -36.55 12.45 23.36
C GLU A 39 -35.63 12.60 22.13
N LYS A 40 -35.86 13.62 21.29
CA LYS A 40 -34.95 13.98 20.18
C LYS A 40 -33.57 14.39 20.68
N GLU A 41 -33.49 15.24 21.70
CA GLU A 41 -32.20 15.65 22.29
C GLU A 41 -31.40 14.48 22.89
N ARG A 42 -32.10 13.46 23.44
CA ARG A 42 -31.44 12.24 23.93
C ARG A 42 -30.93 11.37 22.78
N ALA A 43 -31.73 11.21 21.72
CA ALA A 43 -31.33 10.47 20.53
C ALA A 43 -30.14 11.12 19.79
N ASP A 44 -30.09 12.45 19.74
CA ASP A 44 -28.98 13.19 19.13
C ASP A 44 -27.68 13.02 19.94
N LYS A 45 -27.76 13.05 21.28
CA LYS A 45 -26.60 12.78 22.15
C LYS A 45 -26.09 11.34 22.05
N GLU A 46 -26.99 10.38 21.90
CA GLU A 46 -26.62 8.97 21.72
C GLU A 46 -25.91 8.74 20.38
N ARG A 47 -26.37 9.41 19.32
CA ARG A 47 -25.69 9.42 18.00
C ARG A 47 -24.31 10.06 18.07
N GLU A 48 -24.18 11.20 18.74
CA GLU A 48 -22.88 11.87 18.92
C GLU A 48 -21.90 10.99 19.71
N MET A 49 -22.39 10.27 20.73
CA MET A 49 -21.56 9.33 21.51
C MET A 49 -21.11 8.13 20.66
N LEU A 50 -22.00 7.57 19.84
CA LEU A 50 -21.70 6.49 18.91
C LEU A 50 -20.71 6.93 17.83
N GLU A 51 -20.86 8.13 17.29
CA GLU A 51 -19.92 8.72 16.34
C GLU A 51 -18.54 8.92 16.97
N LYS A 52 -18.48 9.44 18.20
CA LYS A 52 -17.22 9.62 18.93
C LYS A 52 -16.54 8.29 19.25
N GLN A 53 -17.32 7.25 19.57
CA GLN A 53 -16.80 5.90 19.78
C GLN A 53 -16.32 5.26 18.48
N GLN A 54 -17.02 5.48 17.36
CA GLN A 54 -16.57 5.06 16.04
C GLN A 54 -15.31 5.79 15.60
N GLN A 55 -15.17 7.07 15.93
CA GLN A 55 -13.99 7.89 15.58
C GLN A 55 -12.72 7.46 16.33
N LEU A 56 -12.86 6.98 17.58
CA LEU A 56 -11.74 6.42 18.35
C LEU A 56 -11.28 5.05 17.83
N ASN A 57 -12.20 4.29 17.22
CA ASN A 57 -11.93 2.98 16.62
C ASN A 57 -11.54 3.07 15.14
N GLN A 58 -11.45 4.27 14.56
CA GLN A 58 -10.84 4.40 13.25
C GLN A 58 -9.36 4.01 13.40
N PRO A 59 -8.87 3.03 12.64
CA PRO A 59 -7.44 2.74 12.63
C PRO A 59 -6.72 4.06 12.33
N PRO A 60 -5.63 4.38 13.05
CA PRO A 60 -4.92 5.64 12.84
C PRO A 60 -4.67 5.74 11.35
N ALA A 61 -5.06 6.88 10.75
CA ALA A 61 -4.80 7.18 9.35
C ALA A 61 -3.34 6.87 9.12
N THR A 62 -3.10 5.69 8.54
CA THR A 62 -1.78 5.22 8.21
C THR A 62 -1.43 6.17 7.11
N MET A 63 -0.72 7.25 7.46
CA MET A 63 -0.02 8.14 6.55
C MET A 63 0.40 7.25 5.41
N THR A 64 -0.33 7.35 4.28
CA THR A 64 -0.24 6.40 3.18
C THR A 64 1.23 6.26 2.91
N ALA A 65 1.83 5.14 3.31
CA ALA A 65 3.27 5.00 3.46
C ALA A 65 3.87 5.46 2.14
N GLY A 66 4.39 6.70 2.12
CA GLY A 66 4.60 7.47 0.89
C GLY A 66 5.35 6.56 -0.05
N GLU A 67 4.70 6.23 -1.18
CA GLU A 67 5.01 5.11 -2.07
C GLU A 67 6.40 4.55 -1.84
N ALA A 68 6.49 3.49 -1.01
CA ALA A 68 7.76 2.88 -0.67
C ALA A 68 8.54 2.62 -1.96
N MET A 69 9.79 3.10 -2.00
CA MET A 69 10.63 3.11 -3.21
C MET A 69 10.58 1.75 -3.94
N ASN A 70 10.13 1.76 -5.20
CA ASN A 70 9.89 0.54 -5.97
C ASN A 70 11.19 0.02 -6.61
N PHE A 71 11.87 -0.91 -5.93
CA PHE A 71 13.14 -1.48 -6.37
C PHE A 71 13.08 -2.23 -7.71
N ASP A 72 11.92 -2.70 -8.13
CA ASP A 72 11.74 -3.41 -9.40
C ASP A 72 11.85 -2.47 -10.62
N THR A 73 11.46 -1.21 -10.43
CA THR A 73 11.52 -0.18 -11.47
C THR A 73 12.94 0.35 -11.68
N LEU A 74 13.82 0.20 -10.69
CA LEU A 74 15.20 0.66 -10.79
C LEU A 74 15.96 0.00 -11.95
N PRO A 75 16.86 0.73 -12.63
CA PRO A 75 17.68 0.15 -13.67
C PRO A 75 18.65 -0.89 -13.10
N LEU A 76 18.94 -1.91 -13.91
CA LEU A 76 19.80 -3.03 -13.54
C LEU A 76 21.18 -2.58 -13.04
N GLU A 77 21.75 -1.57 -13.69
CA GLU A 77 23.07 -1.04 -13.35
C GLU A 77 23.09 -0.42 -11.94
N SER A 78 22.03 0.29 -11.54
CA SER A 78 21.93 0.84 -10.19
C SER A 78 21.84 -0.26 -9.13
N LEU A 79 21.08 -1.33 -9.38
CA LEU A 79 20.99 -2.48 -8.47
C LEU A 79 22.36 -3.20 -8.33
N ARG A 80 23.12 -3.31 -9.42
CA ARG A 80 24.46 -3.92 -9.39
C ARG A 80 25.49 -3.03 -8.69
N LYS A 81 25.45 -1.71 -8.92
CA LYS A 81 26.27 -0.74 -8.18
C LYS A 81 25.98 -0.78 -6.69
N TYR A 82 24.70 -0.77 -6.31
CA TYR A 82 24.28 -0.89 -4.92
C TYR A 82 24.84 -2.16 -4.27
N LYS A 83 24.73 -3.31 -4.94
CA LYS A 83 25.34 -4.57 -4.46
C LYS A 83 26.85 -4.41 -4.24
N SER A 84 27.58 -3.84 -5.19
CA SER A 84 29.03 -3.68 -5.09
C SER A 84 29.46 -2.73 -3.99
N LEU A 85 28.74 -1.61 -3.80
CA LEU A 85 29.01 -0.62 -2.76
C LEU A 85 28.77 -1.20 -1.35
N HIS A 86 27.66 -1.90 -1.16
CA HIS A 86 27.28 -2.47 0.13
C HIS A 86 27.78 -3.90 0.34
N LYS A 87 28.59 -4.44 -0.58
CA LYS A 87 29.13 -5.81 -0.55
C LYS A 87 28.07 -6.88 -0.21
N LEU A 88 26.90 -6.77 -0.83
CA LEU A 88 25.78 -7.67 -0.56
C LEU A 88 26.14 -9.12 -0.87
N GLN A 89 25.85 -10.02 0.08
CA GLN A 89 25.97 -11.48 -0.05
C GLN A 89 24.83 -12.08 -0.89
N ALA A 90 24.50 -11.44 -2.00
CA ALA A 90 23.52 -11.92 -2.96
C ALA A 90 24.20 -12.12 -4.32
N PRO A 91 23.81 -13.11 -5.14
CA PRO A 91 24.28 -13.24 -6.51
C PRO A 91 23.96 -11.99 -7.35
N SER A 92 24.81 -11.66 -8.33
CA SER A 92 24.57 -10.49 -9.21
C SER A 92 23.51 -10.84 -10.26
N ALA A 93 22.73 -9.86 -10.69
CA ALA A 93 21.74 -10.07 -11.74
C ALA A 93 22.39 -10.24 -13.13
N LEU A 94 21.73 -11.01 -13.99
CA LEU A 94 22.13 -11.23 -15.38
C LEU A 94 21.99 -9.95 -16.20
N THR A 95 23.00 -9.64 -17.01
CA THR A 95 22.93 -8.60 -18.04
C THR A 95 22.39 -9.17 -19.34
N LEU A 96 22.02 -8.32 -20.30
CA LEU A 96 21.62 -8.75 -21.65
C LEU A 96 22.68 -9.65 -22.29
N ASN A 97 23.96 -9.24 -22.23
CA ASN A 97 25.07 -10.05 -22.75
C ASN A 97 25.20 -11.40 -22.01
N GLY A 98 24.96 -11.41 -20.70
CA GLY A 98 24.95 -12.65 -19.91
C GLY A 98 23.78 -13.56 -20.30
N TYR A 99 22.63 -13.00 -20.64
CA TYR A 99 21.49 -13.74 -21.15
C TYR A 99 21.78 -14.36 -22.52
N LEU A 100 22.38 -13.60 -23.45
CA LEU A 100 22.83 -14.12 -24.74
C LEU A 100 23.84 -15.27 -24.58
N LEU A 101 24.76 -15.13 -23.63
CA LEU A 101 25.75 -16.16 -23.31
C LEU A 101 25.15 -17.34 -22.52
N SER A 102 23.92 -17.22 -22.01
CA SER A 102 23.15 -18.36 -21.50
C SER A 102 22.49 -19.18 -22.61
N GLY A 103 22.57 -18.72 -23.87
CA GLY A 103 22.05 -19.42 -25.03
C GLY A 103 22.97 -20.54 -25.54
N PRO A 104 22.62 -21.17 -26.67
CA PRO A 104 23.39 -22.28 -27.25
C PRO A 104 24.82 -21.90 -27.61
N MET A 105 25.06 -20.62 -27.97
CA MET A 105 26.37 -20.09 -28.33
C MET A 105 27.34 -20.05 -27.15
N GLY A 106 26.82 -19.94 -25.92
CA GLY A 106 27.65 -19.85 -24.72
C GLY A 106 28.01 -21.18 -24.08
N LYS A 107 27.44 -22.33 -24.52
CA LYS A 107 27.62 -23.65 -23.87
C LYS A 107 29.08 -24.05 -23.61
N LYS A 108 29.98 -23.66 -24.50
CA LYS A 108 31.42 -23.96 -24.41
C LYS A 108 32.20 -22.96 -23.53
N THR A 109 31.61 -21.80 -23.26
CA THR A 109 32.27 -20.72 -22.51
C THR A 109 32.28 -20.99 -21.01
N TRP A 110 33.28 -20.45 -20.33
CA TRP A 110 33.42 -20.56 -18.89
C TRP A 110 32.20 -20.00 -18.14
N SER A 111 31.67 -18.87 -18.60
CA SER A 111 30.53 -18.19 -17.97
C SER A 111 29.24 -19.00 -17.97
N TYR A 112 29.02 -19.81 -19.01
CA TYR A 112 27.86 -20.72 -19.06
C TYR A 112 27.99 -21.85 -18.03
N LYS A 113 29.19 -22.41 -17.87
CA LYS A 113 29.47 -23.48 -16.90
C LYS A 113 29.42 -22.98 -15.45
N HIS A 114 29.77 -21.72 -15.21
CA HIS A 114 29.86 -21.11 -13.87
C HIS A 114 28.75 -20.05 -13.68
N ARG A 115 27.51 -20.45 -13.90
CA ARG A 115 26.35 -19.54 -13.79
C ARG A 115 26.01 -19.28 -12.32
N THR A 116 26.55 -18.20 -11.78
CA THR A 116 26.31 -17.73 -10.40
C THR A 116 25.38 -16.51 -10.33
N ARG A 117 24.71 -16.17 -11.45
CA ARG A 117 23.91 -14.95 -11.60
C ARG A 117 22.41 -15.23 -11.59
N VAL A 118 21.66 -14.29 -11.04
CA VAL A 118 20.21 -14.38 -10.79
C VAL A 118 19.39 -13.45 -11.67
N ASN A 119 18.07 -13.55 -11.56
CA ASN A 119 17.15 -12.66 -12.23
C ASN A 119 17.09 -11.28 -11.54
N LYS A 120 16.71 -10.25 -12.28
CA LYS A 120 16.54 -8.88 -11.77
C LYS A 120 15.67 -8.77 -10.51
N PRO A 121 14.44 -9.34 -10.45
CA PRO A 121 13.57 -9.20 -9.28
C PRO A 121 14.16 -9.81 -8.02
N GLU A 122 14.97 -10.87 -8.14
CA GLU A 122 15.63 -11.49 -7.00
C GLU A 122 16.66 -10.54 -6.37
N LEU A 123 17.50 -9.90 -7.19
CA LEU A 123 18.45 -8.88 -6.74
C LEU A 123 17.73 -7.65 -6.17
N ALA A 124 16.63 -7.22 -6.79
CA ALA A 124 15.83 -6.10 -6.31
C ALA A 124 15.24 -6.39 -4.91
N SER A 125 14.73 -7.59 -4.70
CA SER A 125 14.20 -8.01 -3.39
C SER A 125 15.28 -8.05 -2.30
N ALA A 126 16.48 -8.54 -2.64
CA ALA A 126 17.61 -8.57 -1.72
C ALA A 126 18.09 -7.16 -1.38
N ALA A 127 18.17 -6.27 -2.38
CA ALA A 127 18.52 -4.88 -2.18
C ALA A 127 17.50 -4.15 -1.30
N LYS A 128 16.19 -4.37 -1.53
CA LYS A 128 15.10 -3.82 -0.72
C LYS A 128 15.21 -4.26 0.74
N LYS A 129 15.41 -5.56 0.99
CA LYS A 129 15.59 -6.10 2.34
C LYS A 129 16.77 -5.45 3.06
N HIS A 130 17.91 -5.34 2.39
CA HIS A 130 19.08 -4.68 2.97
C HIS A 130 18.83 -3.20 3.25
N PHE A 131 18.24 -2.47 2.29
CA PHE A 131 17.99 -1.04 2.42
C PHE A 131 17.06 -0.73 3.59
N MET A 132 15.99 -1.51 3.77
CA MET A 132 15.06 -1.35 4.90
C MET A 132 15.68 -1.72 6.26
N ALA A 133 16.72 -2.56 6.26
CA ALA A 133 17.42 -2.96 7.48
C ALA A 133 18.57 -2.03 7.86
N GLN A 134 18.94 -1.05 7.01
CA GLN A 134 20.04 -0.15 7.32
C GLN A 134 19.64 0.86 8.40
N PRO A 135 20.39 0.96 9.51
CA PRO A 135 20.19 2.02 10.48
C PRO A 135 20.65 3.34 9.90
N VAL A 136 19.81 4.37 10.03
CA VAL A 136 20.02 5.69 9.46
C VAL A 136 19.88 6.75 10.54
N ARG A 137 20.84 7.67 10.62
CA ARG A 137 20.75 8.90 11.43
C ARG A 137 20.51 10.08 10.51
N GLU A 138 19.36 10.72 10.68
CA GLU A 138 18.91 11.83 9.82
C GLU A 138 19.91 12.98 9.78
N SER A 139 20.48 13.37 10.92
CA SER A 139 21.45 14.46 11.02
C SER A 139 22.68 14.26 10.15
N GLU A 140 23.17 13.03 10.01
CA GLU A 140 24.35 12.71 9.20
C GLU A 140 24.03 12.72 7.71
N ILE A 141 22.91 12.07 7.34
CA ILE A 141 22.52 11.95 5.94
C ILE A 141 22.20 13.31 5.32
N ILE A 142 21.55 14.22 6.06
CA ILE A 142 21.26 15.55 5.55
C ILE A 142 22.55 16.32 5.28
N VAL A 143 23.53 16.26 6.20
CA VAL A 143 24.81 16.94 6.03
C VAL A 143 25.59 16.35 4.86
N ASP A 144 25.70 15.03 4.78
CA ASP A 144 26.38 14.33 3.69
C ASP A 144 25.73 14.63 2.34
N PHE A 145 24.40 14.65 2.28
CA PHE A 145 23.65 14.97 1.07
C PHE A 145 23.91 16.41 0.61
N VAL A 146 23.77 17.40 1.50
CA VAL A 146 24.02 18.81 1.17
C VAL A 146 25.48 19.01 0.73
N TYR A 147 26.42 18.35 1.39
CA TYR A 147 27.83 18.38 0.99
C TYR A 147 28.06 17.77 -0.38
N ALA A 148 27.50 16.59 -0.64
CA ALA A 148 27.63 15.87 -1.91
C ALA A 148 27.03 16.68 -3.07
N VAL A 149 25.85 17.26 -2.89
CA VAL A 149 25.19 18.09 -3.91
C VAL A 149 25.97 19.38 -4.17
N LYS A 150 26.51 20.04 -3.14
CA LYS A 150 27.27 21.30 -3.33
C LYS A 150 28.69 21.09 -3.87
N ASN A 151 29.26 19.90 -3.72
CA ASN A 151 30.65 19.60 -4.12
C ASN A 151 30.76 18.48 -5.17
N HIS A 152 29.67 18.12 -5.85
CA HIS A 152 29.66 17.05 -6.86
C HIS A 152 30.71 17.25 -7.97
N ASP A 153 30.96 18.50 -8.38
CA ASP A 153 31.96 18.85 -9.39
C ASP A 153 33.42 18.67 -8.93
N LYS A 154 33.65 18.70 -7.61
CA LYS A 154 34.98 18.54 -7.00
C LYS A 154 35.36 17.08 -6.77
N ALA A 155 34.42 16.15 -6.98
CA ALA A 155 34.60 14.72 -6.72
C ALA A 155 35.48 14.00 -7.76
N PHE A 156 35.98 14.69 -8.80
CA PHE A 156 36.90 14.10 -9.76
C PHE A 156 38.33 14.00 -9.20
N LYS A 157 38.59 12.93 -8.45
CA LYS A 157 39.91 12.30 -8.38
C LYS A 157 39.73 10.81 -8.55
N LEU A 158 40.19 10.31 -9.69
CA LEU A 158 40.28 8.90 -10.04
C LEU A 158 41.15 8.19 -8.99
N GLN A 159 40.53 7.68 -7.92
CA GLN A 159 41.23 6.87 -6.93
C GLN A 159 41.03 5.40 -7.32
N PHE A 160 42.07 4.81 -7.89
CA PHE A 160 42.16 3.36 -7.99
C PHE A 160 42.42 2.83 -6.58
N ASN A 161 41.36 2.33 -5.91
CA ASN A 161 41.59 1.46 -4.76
C ASN A 161 42.25 0.17 -5.27
N PRO A 162 43.43 -0.21 -4.75
CA PRO A 162 44.17 -1.39 -5.18
C PRO A 162 43.41 -2.70 -4.90
#